data_AF-A0A7S2X3I8-F1
#
_entry.id   AF-A0A7S2X3I8-F1
#
_cell.length_a   1.000
_cell.length_b   1.000
_cell.length_c   1.000
_cell.angle_alpha   90.00
_cell.angle_beta   90.00
_cell.angle_gamma   90.00
#
_symmetry.space_group_name_H-M   'P 1'
#
loop_
_entity.id
_entity.type
_entity.pdbx_description
1 polymer ?
#
loop_
_entity_poly.entity_id
_entity_poly.type
_entity_poly.pdbx_seq_one_letter_code
_entity_poly.pdbx_strand_id
1 'polypeptide(L)'
;AESPSGATAEAKAGTGGATATSAAEPAQERSLAELPDLSAEVVVAALRRDVNCLTDENRATRRGGAERLRRRLLEDADFLAKGGRDLLPSVLTDSFLAPLARLLNDPAEKCREAGVLFVRAAASALQD
;
A
#
# COMPACT_ATOMS: atom_id res chain seq x y z
N ALA A 1 41.47 14.02 53.87
CA ALA A 1 40.53 14.96 53.23
C ALA A 1 40.92 15.07 51.75
N GLU A 2 39.97 15.46 50.90
CA GLU A 2 40.06 15.65 49.44
C GLU A 2 39.78 14.41 48.56
N SER A 3 38.54 14.36 48.05
CA SER A 3 38.23 14.02 46.64
C SER A 3 38.78 15.14 45.73
N PRO A 4 39.01 14.99 44.39
CA PRO A 4 37.96 14.65 43.41
C PRO A 4 38.45 13.91 42.13
N SER A 5 37.57 13.26 41.35
CA SER A 5 36.99 13.72 40.07
C SER A 5 37.81 13.48 38.79
N GLY A 6 37.18 12.85 37.80
CA GLY A 6 37.33 13.24 36.39
C GLY A 6 37.91 12.20 35.45
N ALA A 7 37.18 11.09 35.19
CA ALA A 7 37.40 10.33 33.96
C ALA A 7 36.54 10.92 32.83
N THR A 8 37.21 11.21 31.72
CA THR A 8 36.80 11.98 30.55
C THR A 8 35.65 11.35 29.77
N ALA A 9 34.72 12.20 29.33
CA ALA A 9 33.65 11.88 28.40
C ALA A 9 34.18 11.66 26.98
N GLU A 10 33.93 10.48 26.41
CA GLU A 10 34.03 10.26 24.96
C GLU A 10 32.74 10.73 24.28
N ALA A 11 32.80 11.92 23.69
CA ALA A 11 31.81 12.39 22.74
C ALA A 11 32.05 11.71 21.39
N LYS A 12 31.29 10.67 21.06
CA LYS A 12 31.18 10.20 19.68
C LYS A 12 30.15 11.05 18.95
N ALA A 13 30.70 11.98 18.17
CA ALA A 13 30.00 12.80 17.20
C ALA A 13 29.09 11.93 16.31
N GLY A 14 27.82 12.31 16.26
CA GLY A 14 26.88 11.79 15.29
C GLY A 14 27.31 12.19 13.89
N THR A 15 27.41 11.19 13.02
CA THR A 15 27.40 11.40 11.57
C THR A 15 26.06 10.90 11.08
N GLY A 16 25.11 11.83 10.97
CA GLY A 16 23.88 11.63 10.23
C GLY A 16 24.22 11.37 8.78
N GLY A 17 24.30 10.10 8.42
CA GLY A 17 24.21 9.66 7.03
C GLY A 17 22.74 9.57 6.68
N ALA A 18 22.17 10.67 6.17
CA ALA A 18 20.89 10.65 5.50
C ALA A 18 20.97 9.61 4.37
N THR A 19 20.38 8.43 4.59
CA THR A 19 20.12 7.49 3.52
C THR A 19 19.16 8.18 2.58
N ALA A 20 19.71 8.64 1.46
CA ALA A 20 18.98 9.17 0.34
C ALA A 20 17.86 8.17 0.02
N THR A 21 16.65 8.53 0.41
CA THR A 21 15.44 7.87 -0.07
C THR A 21 15.43 8.19 -1.55
N SER A 22 15.88 7.24 -2.38
CA SER A 22 15.73 7.39 -3.81
C SER A 22 14.23 7.58 -4.05
N ALA A 23 13.88 8.77 -4.52
CA ALA A 23 12.61 8.98 -5.17
C ALA A 23 12.65 8.09 -6.41
N ALA A 24 12.27 6.82 -6.24
CA ALA A 24 11.98 5.94 -7.34
C ALA A 24 10.90 6.65 -8.15
N GLU A 25 11.23 7.06 -9.38
CA GLU A 25 10.24 7.40 -10.39
C GLU A 25 9.15 6.32 -10.37
N PRO A 26 7.86 6.70 -10.42
CA PRO A 26 6.80 5.72 -10.28
C PRO A 26 6.93 4.71 -11.42
N ALA A 27 7.39 3.50 -11.08
CA ALA A 27 7.35 2.37 -11.98
C ALA A 27 5.93 2.31 -12.54
N GLN A 28 5.81 2.46 -13.87
CA GLN A 28 4.54 2.56 -14.56
C GLN A 28 3.63 1.41 -14.11
N GLU A 29 2.55 1.75 -13.40
CA GLU A 29 1.61 0.77 -12.86
C GLU A 29 0.95 0.07 -14.04
N ARG A 30 1.39 -1.17 -14.36
CA ARG A 30 0.78 -1.94 -15.45
C ARG A 30 -0.70 -2.16 -15.18
N SER A 31 -1.50 -1.86 -16.19
CA SER A 31 -2.94 -2.11 -16.19
C SER A 31 -3.21 -3.60 -16.02
N LEU A 32 -4.27 -3.94 -15.28
CA LEU A 32 -4.73 -5.32 -15.17
C LEU A 32 -5.41 -5.79 -16.47
N ALA A 33 -5.80 -4.86 -17.36
CA ALA A 33 -6.35 -5.19 -18.67
C ALA A 33 -5.35 -5.93 -19.57
N GLU A 34 -4.04 -5.74 -19.34
CA GLU A 34 -2.97 -6.40 -20.08
C GLU A 34 -2.78 -7.88 -19.69
N LEU A 35 -3.49 -8.36 -18.66
CA LEU A 35 -3.38 -9.76 -18.24
C LEU A 35 -3.89 -10.71 -19.34
N PRO A 36 -3.20 -11.84 -19.55
CA PRO A 36 -3.53 -12.80 -20.60
C PRO A 36 -4.83 -13.57 -20.30
N ASP A 37 -5.14 -13.76 -19.02
CA ASP A 37 -6.38 -14.36 -18.52
C ASP A 37 -6.98 -13.48 -17.42
N LEU A 38 -8.29 -13.32 -17.44
CA LEU A 38 -9.04 -12.47 -16.50
C LEU A 38 -9.82 -13.35 -15.53
N SER A 39 -9.08 -13.89 -14.55
CA SER A 39 -9.61 -14.67 -13.43
C SER A 39 -9.22 -14.01 -12.11
N ALA A 40 -10.01 -14.27 -11.05
CA ALA A 40 -9.76 -13.68 -9.73
C ALA A 40 -8.37 -14.06 -9.20
N GLU A 41 -7.93 -15.29 -9.44
CA GLU A 41 -6.63 -15.82 -9.02
C GLU A 41 -5.48 -15.07 -9.71
N VAL A 42 -5.59 -14.84 -11.02
CA VAL A 42 -4.56 -14.13 -11.80
C VAL A 42 -4.51 -12.65 -11.41
N VAL A 43 -5.65 -12.01 -11.20
CA VAL A 43 -5.73 -10.62 -10.71
C VAL A 43 -5.10 -10.50 -9.32
N VAL A 44 -5.45 -11.38 -8.38
CA VAL A 44 -4.88 -11.38 -7.03
C VAL A 44 -3.36 -11.64 -7.08
N ALA A 45 -2.90 -12.54 -7.93
CA ALA A 45 -1.47 -12.79 -8.11
C ALA A 45 -0.74 -11.54 -8.63
N ALA A 46 -1.31 -10.82 -9.59
CA ALA A 46 -0.76 -9.58 -10.15
C ALA A 46 -0.74 -8.42 -9.15
N LEU A 47 -1.65 -8.44 -8.16
CA LEU A 47 -1.75 -7.42 -7.11
C LEU A 47 -1.05 -7.79 -5.80
N ARG A 48 -0.54 -9.02 -5.66
CA ARG A 48 0.00 -9.56 -4.40
C ARG A 48 1.02 -8.66 -3.72
N ARG A 49 1.90 -8.01 -4.49
CA ARG A 49 2.88 -7.06 -3.96
C ARG A 49 2.20 -5.86 -3.30
N ASP A 50 1.22 -5.28 -3.97
CA ASP A 50 0.50 -4.10 -3.48
C ASP A 50 -0.40 -4.45 -2.28
N VAL A 51 -0.99 -5.65 -2.27
CA VAL A 51 -1.72 -6.19 -1.11
C VAL A 51 -0.81 -6.33 0.11
N ASN A 52 0.40 -6.90 -0.08
CA ASN A 52 1.37 -7.03 1.01
C ASN A 52 1.82 -5.67 1.55
N CYS A 53 1.86 -4.63 0.71
CA CYS A 53 2.19 -3.28 1.17
C CYS A 53 1.19 -2.76 2.21
N LEU A 54 -0.07 -3.23 2.24
CA LEU A 54 -1.09 -2.75 3.18
C LEU A 54 -0.77 -3.02 4.65
N THR A 55 0.12 -3.97 4.92
CA THR A 55 0.54 -4.34 6.28
C THR A 55 2.03 -4.08 6.52
N ASP A 56 2.68 -3.31 5.65
CA ASP A 56 4.11 -2.97 5.76
C ASP A 56 4.39 -2.09 7.00
N GLU A 57 5.57 -2.22 7.60
CA GLU A 57 5.95 -1.40 8.77
C GLU A 57 6.01 0.10 8.43
N ASN A 58 6.38 0.43 7.18
CA ASN A 58 6.48 1.79 6.71
C ASN A 58 5.10 2.36 6.31
N ARG A 59 4.69 3.42 7.01
CA ARG A 59 3.45 4.16 6.74
C ARG A 59 3.31 4.61 5.28
N ALA A 60 4.37 5.11 4.66
CA ALA A 60 4.34 5.57 3.28
C ALA A 60 4.11 4.39 2.31
N THR A 61 4.69 3.23 2.60
CA THR A 61 4.46 1.99 1.84
C THR A 61 3.00 1.53 1.94
N ARG A 62 2.42 1.53 3.15
CA ARG A 62 1.01 1.17 3.36
C ARG A 62 0.06 2.09 2.59
N ARG A 63 0.23 3.41 2.75
CA ARG A 63 -0.58 4.40 2.03
C ARG A 63 -0.43 4.23 0.52
N GLY A 64 0.81 4.15 0.04
CA GLY A 64 1.11 3.97 -1.38
C GLY A 64 0.48 2.70 -1.94
N GLY A 65 0.60 1.56 -1.25
CA GLY A 65 -0.02 0.30 -1.64
C GLY A 65 -1.52 0.42 -1.84
N ALA A 66 -2.22 1.06 -0.90
CA ALA A 66 -3.66 1.29 -0.99
C ALA A 66 -4.05 2.17 -2.20
N GLU A 67 -3.28 3.24 -2.45
CA GLU A 67 -3.49 4.11 -3.60
C GLU A 67 -3.28 3.39 -4.94
N ARG A 68 -2.25 2.53 -5.04
CA ARG A 68 -1.99 1.73 -6.25
C ARG A 68 -3.07 0.69 -6.49
N LEU A 69 -3.50 -0.02 -5.44
CA LEU A 69 -4.60 -0.97 -5.53
C LEU A 69 -5.88 -0.28 -6.01
N ARG A 70 -6.22 0.88 -5.43
CA ARG A 70 -7.39 1.66 -5.85
C ARG A 70 -7.31 2.00 -7.34
N ARG A 71 -6.18 2.58 -7.79
CA ARG A 71 -6.01 2.96 -9.20
C ARG A 71 -6.14 1.76 -10.15
N ARG A 72 -5.42 0.68 -9.87
CA ARG A 72 -5.32 -0.48 -10.78
C ARG A 72 -6.56 -1.38 -10.77
N LEU A 73 -7.22 -1.54 -9.63
CA LEU A 73 -8.35 -2.46 -9.47
C LEU A 73 -9.70 -1.78 -9.65
N LEU A 74 -9.84 -0.51 -9.25
CA LEU A 74 -11.15 0.15 -9.11
C LEU A 74 -11.32 1.36 -10.04
N GLU A 75 -10.24 1.91 -10.59
CA GLU A 75 -10.28 3.13 -11.40
C GLU A 75 -9.66 2.94 -12.80
N ASP A 76 -9.11 1.76 -13.07
CA ASP A 76 -8.61 1.36 -14.37
C ASP A 76 -9.79 1.01 -15.28
N ALA A 77 -10.20 1.98 -16.11
CA ALA A 77 -11.35 1.86 -16.99
C ALA A 77 -11.22 0.68 -17.98
N ASP A 78 -10.01 0.42 -18.48
CA ASP A 78 -9.77 -0.67 -19.44
C ASP A 78 -9.94 -2.03 -18.75
N PHE A 79 -9.43 -2.17 -17.53
CA PHE A 79 -9.62 -3.39 -16.73
C PHE A 79 -11.10 -3.63 -16.43
N LEU A 80 -11.81 -2.59 -15.96
CA LEU A 80 -13.22 -2.69 -15.63
C LEU A 80 -14.06 -3.04 -16.87
N ALA A 81 -13.77 -2.42 -18.02
CA ALA A 81 -14.46 -2.69 -19.29
C ALA A 81 -14.18 -4.09 -19.86
N LYS A 82 -13.02 -4.68 -19.57
CA LYS A 82 -12.63 -6.03 -20.02
C LYS A 82 -13.31 -7.16 -19.20
N GLY A 83 -14.19 -6.83 -18.25
CA GLY A 83 -14.84 -7.81 -17.37
C GLY A 83 -14.27 -7.84 -15.95
N GLY A 84 -13.38 -6.90 -15.60
CA GLY A 84 -12.83 -6.80 -14.26
C GLY A 84 -13.88 -6.54 -13.18
N ARG A 85 -15.00 -5.88 -13.55
CA ARG A 85 -16.15 -5.63 -12.65
C ARG A 85 -16.70 -6.91 -12.04
N ASP A 86 -16.87 -7.96 -12.85
CA ASP A 86 -17.44 -9.25 -12.42
C ASP A 86 -16.55 -9.97 -11.40
N LEU A 87 -15.25 -9.63 -11.38
CA LEU A 87 -14.28 -10.19 -10.45
C LEU A 87 -14.21 -9.42 -9.13
N LEU A 88 -14.71 -8.17 -9.08
CA LEU A 88 -14.58 -7.33 -7.89
C LEU A 88 -15.17 -7.99 -6.64
N PRO A 89 -16.37 -8.59 -6.64
CA PRO A 89 -16.92 -9.21 -5.45
C PRO A 89 -15.98 -10.24 -4.83
N SER A 90 -15.49 -11.21 -5.62
CA SER A 90 -14.62 -12.29 -5.12
C SER A 90 -13.25 -11.79 -4.71
N VAL A 91 -12.62 -10.93 -5.52
CA VAL A 91 -11.31 -10.35 -5.19
C VAL A 91 -11.39 -9.54 -3.88
N LEU A 92 -12.44 -8.74 -3.71
CA LEU A 92 -12.66 -7.92 -2.53
C LEU A 92 -12.94 -8.75 -1.28
N THR A 93 -13.81 -9.75 -1.35
CA THR A 93 -14.18 -10.57 -0.18
C THR A 93 -13.09 -11.55 0.22
N ASP A 94 -12.47 -12.22 -0.76
CA ASP A 94 -11.68 -13.42 -0.47
C ASP A 94 -10.21 -13.07 -0.18
N SER A 95 -9.69 -12.03 -0.84
CA SER A 95 -8.27 -11.67 -0.75
C SER A 95 -8.01 -10.32 -0.07
N PHE A 96 -8.96 -9.39 -0.13
CA PHE A 96 -8.72 -8.00 0.29
C PHE A 96 -9.41 -7.61 1.59
N LEU A 97 -10.47 -8.32 2.00
CA LEU A 97 -11.25 -7.96 3.19
C LEU A 97 -10.38 -7.81 4.45
N ALA A 98 -9.57 -8.83 4.75
CA ALA A 98 -8.69 -8.81 5.92
C ALA A 98 -7.63 -7.70 5.90
N PRO A 99 -6.80 -7.54 4.84
CA PRO A 99 -5.80 -6.47 4.81
C PRO A 99 -6.41 -5.07 4.74
N LEU A 100 -7.56 -4.87 4.07
CA LEU A 100 -8.27 -3.59 4.08
C LEU A 100 -8.84 -3.25 5.45
N ALA A 101 -9.43 -4.21 6.17
CA ALA A 101 -9.92 -3.97 7.52
C ALA A 101 -8.79 -3.51 8.47
N ARG A 102 -7.59 -4.07 8.31
CA ARG A 102 -6.40 -3.60 9.06
C ARG A 102 -6.00 -2.18 8.68
N LEU A 103 -6.01 -1.84 7.39
CA LEU A 103 -5.70 -0.49 6.91
C LEU A 103 -6.73 0.56 7.39
N LEU A 104 -8.01 0.20 7.46
CA LEU A 104 -9.05 1.08 8.00
C LEU A 104 -8.86 1.34 9.50
N ASN A 105 -8.22 0.40 10.21
CA ASN A 105 -7.84 0.53 11.61
C ASN A 105 -6.37 0.95 11.81
N ASP A 106 -5.72 1.52 10.79
CA ASP A 106 -4.31 1.91 10.87
C ASP A 106 -4.08 2.99 11.93
N PRO A 107 -2.98 2.98 12.70
CA PRO A 107 -2.67 4.05 13.64
C PRO A 107 -2.47 5.42 12.95
N ALA A 108 -2.02 5.43 11.69
CA ALA A 108 -1.80 6.66 10.93
C ALA A 108 -3.05 7.12 10.17
N GLU A 109 -3.47 8.36 10.42
CA GLU A 109 -4.67 8.94 9.81
C GLU A 109 -4.66 8.91 8.27
N LYS A 110 -3.53 9.25 7.64
CA LYS A 110 -3.43 9.23 6.18
C LYS A 110 -3.53 7.82 5.57
N CYS A 111 -3.24 6.77 6.33
CA CYS A 111 -3.45 5.39 5.89
C CYS A 111 -4.93 5.03 6.00
N ARG A 112 -5.60 5.43 7.08
CA ARG A 112 -7.06 5.28 7.22
C ARG A 112 -7.81 6.02 6.10
N GLU A 113 -7.42 7.26 5.82
CA GLU A 113 -7.98 8.07 4.72
C GLU A 113 -7.85 7.35 3.38
N ALA A 114 -6.66 6.80 3.07
CA ALA A 114 -6.45 6.01 1.86
C ALA A 114 -7.34 4.75 1.83
N GLY A 115 -7.54 4.07 2.96
CA GLY A 115 -8.47 2.95 3.08
C GLY A 115 -9.93 3.35 2.82
N VAL A 116 -10.38 4.48 3.35
CA VAL A 116 -11.74 5.00 3.11
C VAL A 116 -11.94 5.36 1.64
N LEU A 117 -10.94 5.99 1.01
CA LEU A 117 -10.98 6.29 -0.43
C LEU A 117 -11.05 5.01 -1.28
N PHE A 118 -10.31 3.97 -0.90
CA PHE A 118 -10.42 2.65 -1.54
C PHE A 118 -11.84 2.09 -1.42
N VAL A 119 -12.42 2.06 -0.22
CA VAL A 119 -13.78 1.53 0.01
C VAL A 119 -14.82 2.33 -0.78
N ARG A 120 -14.70 3.66 -0.82
CA ARG A 120 -15.60 4.52 -1.61
C ARG A 120 -15.52 4.18 -3.10
N ALA A 121 -14.31 4.01 -3.64
CA ALA A 121 -14.12 3.62 -5.03
C ALA A 121 -14.72 2.22 -5.30
N ALA A 122 -14.52 1.27 -4.39
CA ALA A 122 -15.08 -0.08 -4.52
C ALA A 122 -16.60 -0.08 -4.50
N ALA A 123 -17.21 0.69 -3.59
CA ALA A 123 -18.66 0.84 -3.55
C ALA A 123 -19.22 1.44 -4.85
N SER A 124 -18.52 2.40 -5.45
CA SER A 124 -18.92 3.00 -6.73
C SER A 124 -18.80 1.99 -7.87
N ALA A 125 -17.69 1.26 -7.94
CA ALA A 125 -17.43 0.26 -8.98
C ALA A 125 -18.36 -0.96 -8.94
N LEU A 126 -18.98 -1.25 -7.78
CA LEU A 126 -19.95 -2.33 -7.62
C LEU A 126 -21.40 -1.92 -7.92
N GLN A 127 -21.66 -0.62 -8.16
CA GLN A 127 -23.01 -0.09 -8.39
C GLN A 127 -23.37 0.10 -9.87
N ASP A 128 -22.40 0.05 -10.79
CA ASP A 128 -22.63 0.04 -12.25
C ASP A 128 -22.36 -1.34 -12.86
#